data_AF-A0AAD3H8C0-F1
#
_entry.id   AF-A0AAD3H8C0-F1
#
_cell.length_a   1.000
_cell.length_b   1.000
_cell.length_c   1.000
_cell.angle_alpha   90.00
_cell.angle_beta   90.00
_cell.angle_gamma   90.00
#
_symmetry.space_group_name_H-M   'P 1'
#
loop_
_entity.id
_entity.type
_entity.pdbx_description
1 polymer ?
#
loop_
_entity_poly.entity_id
_entity_poly.type
_entity_poly.pdbx_seq_one_letter_code
_entity_poly.pdbx_strand_id
1 'polypeptide(L)'
;MKPTLLFILVSFCIFAQVSAFAAGKKGGKKGKSKPVVGRGFGVSKGPSVEEIAAKFPTRMPDNAEEVDCPCGSGKTYNDCCAPFHKKEKLPASPIDVLRSRYSAFAWRLPLYIIDTTHPECSDWRKNKVDWVKDLNRDGMFDSYDFISLEAGPQEISEDDDKEGFIEFKVNLRANQNIAAVEGEQIVVSERSRFLCSGEPASWTYAGGDVTSDVAGIEDVKLNN
;
A
#
# COMPACT_ATOMS: atom_id res chain seq x y z
N MET A 1 14.14 26.14 4.62
CA MET A 1 12.92 25.35 4.90
C MET A 1 12.35 24.96 3.54
N LYS A 2 12.57 23.72 3.11
CA LYS A 2 12.01 23.17 1.86
C LYS A 2 10.91 22.18 2.28
N PRO A 3 9.70 22.26 1.69
CA PRO A 3 8.57 21.48 2.14
C PRO A 3 8.75 20.03 1.72
N THR A 4 8.35 19.18 2.65
CA THR A 4 8.29 17.73 2.62
C THR A 4 7.17 17.24 1.70
N LEU A 5 7.29 17.47 0.39
CA LEU A 5 6.26 17.05 -0.57
C LEU A 5 6.61 15.69 -1.20
N LEU A 6 5.62 14.80 -1.19
CA LEU A 6 5.37 13.70 -2.14
C LEU A 6 6.23 12.43 -2.04
N PHE A 7 5.80 11.53 -1.15
CA PHE A 7 6.18 10.10 -1.14
C PHE A 7 4.97 9.27 -1.58
N ILE A 8 4.60 9.28 -2.86
CA ILE A 8 3.43 8.52 -3.33
C ILE A 8 3.73 7.87 -4.69
N LEU A 9 4.02 6.57 -4.65
CA LEU A 9 3.07 5.58 -5.20
C LEU A 9 3.38 4.14 -4.79
N VAL A 10 4.64 3.73 -4.58
CA VAL A 10 4.92 2.37 -4.07
C VAL A 10 6.16 2.27 -3.16
N SER A 11 6.39 3.28 -2.33
CA SER A 11 7.24 3.10 -1.15
C SER A 11 6.81 3.94 0.04
N PHE A 12 6.67 3.28 1.18
CA PHE A 12 6.55 3.85 2.52
C PHE A 12 7.91 4.22 3.14
N CYS A 13 9.02 4.11 2.40
CA CYS A 13 10.32 4.50 2.90
C CYS A 13 10.55 6.01 2.74
N ILE A 14 10.07 6.77 3.71
CA ILE A 14 10.77 7.82 4.48
C ILE A 14 9.70 8.76 5.01
N PHE A 15 9.15 8.49 6.20
CA PHE A 15 8.81 9.52 7.20
C PHE A 15 8.78 8.89 8.60
N ALA A 16 9.95 8.49 9.08
CA ALA A 16 10.14 8.07 10.46
C ALA A 16 11.31 8.82 11.10
N GLN A 17 11.46 10.14 10.91
CA GLN A 17 12.46 10.92 11.68
C GLN A 17 12.33 12.45 11.56
N VAL A 18 11.22 13.05 11.98
CA VAL A 18 11.29 14.40 12.61
C VAL A 18 10.04 14.67 13.44
N SER A 19 10.10 14.31 14.72
CA SER A 19 9.36 14.96 15.82
C SER A 19 9.98 14.55 17.14
N ALA A 20 11.21 14.99 17.40
CA ALA A 20 11.80 14.90 18.72
C ALA A 20 12.80 16.04 18.96
N PHE A 21 12.37 17.29 18.80
CA PHE A 21 13.03 18.43 19.44
C PHE A 21 12.01 19.55 19.71
N ALA A 22 11.45 19.57 20.93
CA ALA A 22 11.48 20.72 21.83
C ALA A 22 10.42 20.60 22.94
N ALA A 23 10.89 20.85 24.17
CA ALA A 23 10.16 21.12 25.43
C ALA A 23 9.35 19.96 26.05
N GLY A 24 9.52 19.60 27.34
CA GLY A 24 10.30 20.19 28.41
C GLY A 24 10.06 19.39 29.71
N LYS A 25 11.12 19.27 30.52
CA LYS A 25 11.15 18.65 31.85
C LYS A 25 10.06 19.17 32.80
N LYS A 26 9.29 18.26 33.41
CA LYS A 26 8.89 18.20 34.85
C LYS A 26 8.55 16.72 35.12
N GLY A 27 8.98 16.01 36.16
CA GLY A 27 9.16 16.34 37.57
C GLY A 27 8.35 15.27 38.34
N GLY A 28 9.02 14.36 39.06
CA GLY A 28 8.51 13.03 39.39
C GLY A 28 7.42 12.88 40.46
N LYS A 29 6.96 11.64 40.63
CA LYS A 29 6.65 11.01 41.94
C LYS A 29 6.53 9.49 41.81
N LYS A 30 7.37 8.77 42.57
CA LYS A 30 7.34 7.30 42.73
C LYS A 30 6.14 6.90 43.57
N GLY A 31 5.16 6.22 42.96
CA GLY A 31 4.07 5.52 43.65
C GLY A 31 4.45 4.05 43.88
N LYS A 32 4.43 3.60 45.13
CA LYS A 32 4.72 2.22 45.55
C LYS A 32 3.64 1.28 45.01
N SER A 33 4.04 0.22 44.31
CA SER A 33 3.19 -0.89 43.89
C SER A 33 2.83 -1.77 45.09
N LYS A 34 1.53 -2.07 45.25
CA LYS A 34 1.03 -3.17 46.10
C LYS A 34 0.88 -4.43 45.23
N PRO A 35 1.12 -5.64 45.75
CA PRO A 35 0.98 -6.86 44.99
C PRO A 35 -0.51 -7.22 44.87
N VAL A 36 -0.99 -7.42 43.66
CA VAL A 36 -2.31 -8.02 43.41
C VAL A 36 -2.10 -9.50 43.14
N VAL A 37 -2.64 -10.31 44.05
CA VAL A 37 -2.73 -11.78 43.98
C VAL A 37 -3.68 -12.17 42.85
N GLY A 38 -3.26 -13.14 42.04
CA GLY A 38 -3.79 -13.40 40.70
C GLY A 38 -5.18 -14.02 40.58
N ARG A 39 -5.67 -14.02 39.32
CA ARG A 39 -6.67 -14.93 38.77
C ARG A 39 -6.64 -14.84 37.24
N GLY A 40 -6.37 -15.97 36.56
CA GLY A 40 -6.65 -16.19 35.14
C GLY A 40 -5.59 -15.69 34.14
N PHE A 41 -4.79 -16.60 33.60
CA PHE A 41 -3.99 -16.37 32.39
C PHE A 41 -4.91 -16.33 31.16
N GLY A 42 -5.59 -15.22 30.95
CA GLY A 42 -6.11 -14.83 29.64
C GLY A 42 -5.17 -13.78 29.08
N VAL A 43 -4.19 -14.18 28.26
CA VAL A 43 -3.50 -13.20 27.42
C VAL A 43 -4.58 -12.63 26.51
N SER A 44 -5.03 -11.40 26.78
CA SER A 44 -5.86 -10.67 25.83
C SER A 44 -4.98 -10.48 24.60
N LYS A 45 -5.11 -11.37 23.61
CA LYS A 45 -4.53 -11.13 22.29
C LYS A 45 -5.08 -9.77 21.86
N GLY A 46 -4.18 -8.83 21.56
CA GLY A 46 -4.57 -7.54 21.01
C GLY A 46 -5.44 -7.74 19.76
N PRO A 47 -6.09 -6.67 19.27
CA PRO A 47 -6.95 -6.79 18.11
C PRO A 47 -6.19 -7.36 16.91
N SER A 48 -6.84 -8.26 16.18
CA SER A 48 -6.37 -8.82 14.92
C SER A 48 -6.21 -7.72 13.86
N VAL A 49 -5.43 -8.03 12.81
CA VAL A 49 -5.21 -7.07 11.72
C VAL A 49 -6.52 -6.78 10.97
N GLU A 50 -7.40 -7.77 10.87
CA GLU A 50 -8.73 -7.68 10.27
C GLU A 50 -9.64 -6.75 11.09
N GLU A 51 -9.66 -6.89 12.42
CA GLU A 51 -10.44 -6.00 13.31
C GLU A 51 -9.96 -4.55 13.28
N ILE A 52 -8.66 -4.33 13.02
CA ILE A 52 -8.13 -2.97 12.84
C ILE A 52 -8.50 -2.45 11.45
N ALA A 53 -8.33 -3.24 10.40
CA ALA A 53 -8.66 -2.84 9.03
C ALA A 53 -10.15 -2.49 8.87
N ALA A 54 -11.05 -3.24 9.52
CA ALA A 54 -12.49 -3.02 9.48
C ALA A 54 -12.95 -1.66 10.05
N LYS A 55 -12.09 -0.96 10.80
CA LYS A 55 -12.39 0.38 11.32
C LYS A 55 -12.24 1.49 10.29
N PHE A 56 -11.65 1.20 9.13
CA PHE A 56 -11.40 2.16 8.07
C PHE A 56 -12.36 1.89 6.91
N PRO A 57 -13.24 2.84 6.56
CA PRO A 57 -14.23 2.62 5.50
C PRO A 57 -13.54 2.51 4.15
N THR A 58 -13.89 1.47 3.38
CA THR A 58 -13.49 1.31 1.98
C THR A 58 -14.14 2.38 1.11
N ARG A 59 -13.60 2.62 -0.09
CA ARG A 59 -14.23 3.48 -1.11
C ARG A 59 -14.91 2.70 -2.23
N MET A 60 -15.04 1.39 -2.04
CA MET A 60 -15.74 0.53 -2.96
C MET A 60 -17.22 0.96 -3.01
N PRO A 61 -17.81 1.17 -4.20
CA PRO A 61 -19.22 1.53 -4.31
C PRO A 61 -20.13 0.36 -3.92
N ASP A 62 -21.36 0.64 -3.50
CA ASP A 62 -22.33 -0.39 -3.07
C ASP A 62 -22.64 -1.39 -4.19
N ASN A 63 -22.61 -0.94 -5.45
CA ASN A 63 -22.82 -1.76 -6.64
C ASN A 63 -21.50 -2.16 -7.34
N ALA A 64 -20.39 -2.28 -6.61
CA ALA A 64 -19.07 -2.52 -7.20
C ALA A 64 -19.02 -3.68 -8.18
N GLU A 65 -19.82 -4.72 -7.98
CA GLU A 65 -19.86 -5.90 -8.87
C GLU A 65 -20.31 -5.56 -10.31
N GLU A 66 -21.03 -4.46 -10.50
CA GLU A 66 -21.57 -3.99 -11.79
C GLU A 66 -20.77 -2.80 -12.37
N VAL A 67 -19.83 -2.25 -11.61
CA VAL A 67 -19.00 -1.10 -12.04
C VAL A 67 -17.74 -1.61 -12.72
N ASP A 68 -17.27 -0.87 -13.73
CA ASP A 68 -15.99 -1.14 -14.37
C ASP A 68 -14.84 -1.15 -13.36
N CYS A 69 -13.95 -2.10 -13.51
CA CYS A 69 -12.80 -2.24 -12.63
C CYS A 69 -11.84 -1.04 -12.82
N PRO A 70 -11.43 -0.34 -11.74
CA PRO A 70 -10.61 0.86 -11.84
C PRO A 70 -9.23 0.59 -12.47
N CYS A 71 -8.76 -0.67 -12.49
CA CYS A 71 -7.49 -1.03 -13.13
C CYS A 71 -7.45 -0.85 -14.65
N GLY A 72 -8.54 -0.43 -15.30
CA GLY A 72 -8.58 -0.12 -16.73
C GLY A 72 -8.61 -1.37 -17.63
N SER A 73 -8.96 -2.54 -17.09
CA SER A 73 -9.00 -3.78 -17.89
C SER A 73 -10.17 -3.86 -18.89
N GLY A 74 -11.15 -2.96 -18.79
CA GLY A 74 -12.39 -2.99 -19.57
C GLY A 74 -13.41 -4.04 -19.11
N LYS A 75 -13.15 -4.72 -17.99
CA LYS A 75 -14.08 -5.66 -17.35
C LYS A 75 -14.73 -5.00 -16.12
N THR A 76 -15.88 -5.52 -15.72
CA THR A 76 -16.48 -5.21 -14.41
C THR A 76 -15.52 -5.64 -13.29
N TYR A 77 -15.66 -5.04 -12.12
CA TYR A 77 -14.87 -5.42 -10.95
C TYR A 77 -15.01 -6.92 -10.62
N ASN A 78 -16.24 -7.42 -10.68
CA ASN A 78 -16.56 -8.80 -10.30
C ASN A 78 -15.80 -9.81 -11.18
N ASP A 79 -15.66 -9.51 -12.47
CA ASP A 79 -14.95 -10.36 -13.44
C ASP A 79 -13.46 -10.03 -13.57
N CYS A 80 -12.96 -9.08 -12.78
CA CYS A 80 -11.60 -8.58 -12.83
C CYS A 80 -10.85 -8.77 -11.51
N CYS A 81 -10.86 -7.77 -10.62
CA CYS A 81 -10.03 -7.76 -9.41
C CYS A 81 -10.75 -8.34 -8.19
N ALA A 82 -12.08 -8.53 -8.23
CA ALA A 82 -12.84 -9.04 -7.09
C ALA A 82 -12.40 -10.44 -6.65
N PRO A 83 -12.15 -11.41 -7.54
CA PRO A 83 -11.74 -12.76 -7.12
C PRO A 83 -10.41 -12.75 -6.35
N PHE A 84 -9.49 -11.84 -6.67
CA PHE A 84 -8.24 -11.69 -5.93
C PHE A 84 -8.46 -11.03 -4.55
N HIS A 85 -9.25 -9.95 -4.49
CA HIS A 85 -9.53 -9.25 -3.23
C HIS A 85 -10.34 -10.11 -2.25
N LYS A 86 -11.24 -10.96 -2.77
CA LYS A 86 -12.04 -11.93 -2.02
C LYS A 86 -11.26 -13.21 -1.67
N LYS A 87 -9.99 -13.34 -2.12
CA LYS A 87 -9.13 -14.51 -1.94
C LYS A 87 -9.69 -15.80 -2.56
N GLU A 88 -10.52 -15.66 -3.59
CA GLU A 88 -11.08 -16.78 -4.37
C GLU A 88 -10.09 -17.27 -5.44
N LYS A 89 -9.19 -16.38 -5.89
CA LYS A 89 -8.09 -16.68 -6.82
C LYS A 89 -6.80 -16.05 -6.33
N LEU A 90 -5.67 -16.69 -6.68
CA LEU A 90 -4.34 -16.11 -6.52
C LEU A 90 -3.91 -15.42 -7.83
N PRO A 91 -3.18 -14.29 -7.77
CA PRO A 91 -2.59 -13.67 -8.95
C PRO A 91 -1.65 -14.64 -9.68
N ALA A 92 -1.98 -14.98 -10.94
CA ALA A 92 -1.25 -15.96 -11.73
C ALA A 92 -0.17 -15.33 -12.61
N SER A 93 -0.11 -14.00 -12.67
CA SER A 93 0.85 -13.23 -13.45
C SER A 93 1.19 -11.88 -12.80
N PRO A 94 2.33 -11.24 -13.17
CA PRO A 94 2.66 -9.89 -12.71
C PRO A 94 1.55 -8.86 -12.99
N ILE A 95 0.89 -8.95 -14.15
CA ILE A 95 -0.18 -8.01 -14.53
C ILE A 95 -1.43 -8.17 -13.65
N ASP A 96 -1.71 -9.38 -13.17
CA ASP A 96 -2.78 -9.61 -12.18
C ASP A 96 -2.47 -8.87 -10.88
N VAL A 97 -1.23 -8.97 -10.38
CA VAL A 97 -0.78 -8.28 -9.17
C VAL A 97 -0.85 -6.77 -9.35
N LEU A 98 -0.31 -6.23 -10.44
CA LEU A 98 -0.34 -4.79 -10.72
C LEU A 98 -1.78 -4.24 -10.72
N ARG A 99 -2.68 -4.85 -11.51
CA ARG A 99 -4.06 -4.39 -11.66
C ARG A 99 -4.88 -4.53 -10.38
N SER A 100 -4.73 -5.65 -9.68
CA SER A 100 -5.44 -5.87 -8.41
C SER A 100 -4.93 -4.92 -7.33
N ARG A 101 -3.62 -4.72 -7.19
CA ARG A 101 -3.07 -3.75 -6.23
C ARG A 101 -3.52 -2.33 -6.54
N TYR A 102 -3.50 -1.92 -7.81
CA TYR A 102 -4.04 -0.63 -8.23
C TYR A 102 -5.49 -0.44 -7.76
N SER A 103 -6.35 -1.44 -8.00
CA SER A 103 -7.76 -1.39 -7.60
C SER A 103 -7.92 -1.37 -6.07
N ALA A 104 -7.08 -2.11 -5.36
CA ALA A 104 -7.03 -2.08 -3.90
C ALA A 104 -6.58 -0.72 -3.35
N PHE A 105 -5.69 0.00 -4.02
CA PHE A 105 -5.38 1.39 -3.68
C PHE A 105 -6.58 2.31 -3.92
N ALA A 106 -7.17 2.27 -5.12
CA ALA A 106 -8.32 3.08 -5.48
C ALA A 106 -9.49 2.94 -4.49
N TRP A 107 -9.75 1.72 -4.01
CA TRP A 107 -10.87 1.44 -3.09
C TRP A 107 -10.50 1.29 -1.62
N ARG A 108 -9.25 1.54 -1.24
CA ARG A 108 -8.75 1.37 0.13
C ARG A 108 -9.00 -0.05 0.67
N LEU A 109 -8.26 -1.01 0.13
CA LEU A 109 -8.25 -2.41 0.58
C LEU A 109 -6.86 -2.77 1.14
N PRO A 110 -6.48 -2.26 2.32
CA PRO A 110 -5.10 -2.34 2.83
C PRO A 110 -4.63 -3.77 3.11
N LEU A 111 -5.52 -4.67 3.50
CA LEU A 111 -5.17 -6.07 3.73
C LEU A 111 -4.66 -6.74 2.44
N TYR A 112 -5.26 -6.42 1.29
CA TYR A 112 -4.82 -6.97 0.01
C TYR A 112 -3.43 -6.45 -0.37
N ILE A 113 -3.15 -5.16 -0.12
CA ILE A 113 -1.83 -4.56 -0.32
C ILE A 113 -0.78 -5.27 0.55
N ILE A 114 -1.09 -5.54 1.81
CA ILE A 114 -0.19 -6.24 2.73
C ILE A 114 0.05 -7.68 2.29
N ASP A 115 -1.03 -8.40 1.96
CA ASP A 115 -0.96 -9.83 1.61
C ASP A 115 -0.27 -10.08 0.26
N THR A 116 -0.23 -9.07 -0.63
CA THR A 116 0.43 -9.18 -1.95
C THR A 116 1.76 -8.44 -2.04
N THR A 117 2.33 -8.01 -0.92
CA THR A 117 3.70 -7.46 -0.86
C THR A 117 4.68 -8.57 -0.44
N HIS A 118 5.67 -8.84 -1.27
CA HIS A 118 6.70 -9.86 -1.05
C HIS A 118 7.63 -9.47 0.12
N PRO A 119 8.16 -10.42 0.90
CA PRO A 119 9.12 -10.14 1.97
C PRO A 119 10.42 -9.44 1.56
N GLU A 120 10.81 -9.51 0.28
CA GLU A 120 11.96 -8.75 -0.25
C GLU A 120 11.66 -7.28 -0.51
N CYS A 121 10.39 -6.88 -0.54
CA CYS A 121 10.03 -5.48 -0.70
C CYS A 121 10.46 -4.68 0.54
N SER A 122 11.10 -3.53 0.33
CA SER A 122 11.54 -2.63 1.40
C SER A 122 10.40 -2.15 2.31
N ASP A 123 9.18 -2.10 1.79
CA ASP A 123 7.98 -1.76 2.55
C ASP A 123 7.43 -2.91 3.41
N TRP A 124 7.91 -4.13 3.22
CA TRP A 124 7.36 -5.29 3.91
C TRP A 124 7.58 -5.21 5.41
N ARG A 125 6.52 -5.51 6.18
CA ARG A 125 6.57 -5.47 7.65
C ARG A 125 6.01 -6.74 8.26
N LYS A 126 6.77 -7.28 9.22
CA LYS A 126 6.32 -8.43 10.02
C LYS A 126 5.09 -8.10 10.88
N ASN A 127 5.01 -6.89 11.44
CA ASN A 127 3.85 -6.47 12.22
C ASN A 127 2.76 -5.86 11.32
N LYS A 128 1.84 -6.70 10.84
CA LYS A 128 0.73 -6.29 9.97
C LYS A 128 -0.23 -5.30 10.63
N VAL A 129 -0.40 -5.34 11.96
CA VAL A 129 -1.28 -4.41 12.69
C VAL A 129 -0.76 -2.98 12.58
N ASP A 130 0.53 -2.77 12.81
CA ASP A 130 1.13 -1.45 12.67
C ASP A 130 1.16 -1.02 11.20
N TRP A 131 1.40 -1.96 10.29
CA TRP A 131 1.36 -1.67 8.86
C TRP A 131 -0.02 -1.20 8.36
N VAL A 132 -1.11 -1.86 8.74
CA VAL A 132 -2.48 -1.39 8.41
C VAL A 132 -2.75 -0.02 8.99
N LYS A 133 -2.30 0.27 10.22
CA LYS A 133 -2.48 1.58 10.83
C LYS A 133 -1.75 2.66 10.04
N ASP A 134 -0.51 2.40 9.64
CA ASP A 134 0.30 3.36 8.89
C ASP A 134 -0.29 3.61 7.49
N LEU A 135 -0.67 2.54 6.77
CA LEU A 135 -1.37 2.65 5.47
C LEU A 135 -2.63 3.53 5.56
N ASN A 136 -3.37 3.47 6.67
CA ASN A 136 -4.60 4.25 6.86
C ASN A 136 -4.38 5.62 7.53
N ARG A 137 -3.27 5.84 8.24
CA ARG A 137 -2.98 7.08 8.96
C ARG A 137 -2.29 8.11 8.08
N ASP A 138 -1.43 7.67 7.17
CA ASP A 138 -0.44 8.55 6.53
C ASP A 138 -0.86 8.95 5.11
N GLY A 139 -2.11 9.36 4.93
CA GLY A 139 -2.62 10.03 3.73
C GLY A 139 -2.53 9.25 2.41
N MET A 140 -1.91 8.07 2.34
CA MET A 140 -1.66 7.35 1.08
C MET A 140 -2.93 7.15 0.27
N PHE A 141 -4.01 6.74 0.94
CA PHE A 141 -5.32 6.63 0.28
C PHE A 141 -5.96 8.02 0.07
N ASP A 142 -5.89 8.94 1.04
CA ASP A 142 -6.65 10.22 1.04
C ASP A 142 -6.03 11.38 0.26
N SER A 143 -4.76 11.27 -0.07
CA SER A 143 -3.98 12.29 -0.77
C SER A 143 -4.29 12.34 -2.26
N TYR A 144 -4.73 11.23 -2.85
CA TYR A 144 -4.95 11.13 -4.30
C TYR A 144 -6.20 10.36 -4.68
N ASP A 145 -6.81 10.82 -5.77
CA ASP A 145 -7.72 10.02 -6.57
C ASP A 145 -6.91 9.24 -7.62
N PHE A 146 -7.22 7.96 -7.75
CA PHE A 146 -6.64 7.07 -8.77
C PHE A 146 -7.48 7.19 -10.04
N ILE A 147 -6.93 7.83 -11.08
CA ILE A 147 -7.67 8.19 -12.29
C ILE A 147 -7.54 7.10 -13.37
N SER A 148 -6.32 6.70 -13.70
CA SER A 148 -6.08 5.63 -14.68
C SER A 148 -4.78 4.87 -14.42
N LEU A 149 -4.72 3.66 -14.97
CA LEU A 149 -3.53 2.81 -15.04
C LEU A 149 -3.26 2.46 -16.51
N GLU A 150 -2.04 2.71 -16.96
CA GLU A 150 -1.54 2.34 -18.28
C GLU A 150 -0.38 1.35 -18.11
N ALA A 151 -0.67 0.06 -18.22
CA ALA A 151 0.35 -0.98 -18.09
C ALA A 151 1.06 -1.25 -19.42
N GLY A 152 2.40 -1.27 -19.39
CA GLY A 152 3.24 -1.76 -20.47
C GLY A 152 3.30 -3.28 -20.56
N PRO A 153 4.21 -3.83 -21.39
CA PRO A 153 4.37 -5.27 -21.53
C PRO A 153 4.91 -5.90 -20.23
N GLN A 154 4.55 -7.16 -20.02
CA GLN A 154 5.14 -7.97 -18.95
C GLN A 154 6.41 -8.65 -19.44
N GLU A 155 7.48 -8.51 -18.67
CA GLU A 155 8.72 -9.24 -18.82
C GLU A 155 8.73 -10.32 -17.73
N ILE A 156 8.98 -11.59 -18.07
CA ILE A 156 9.05 -12.68 -17.11
C ILE A 156 10.35 -13.44 -17.37
N SER A 157 11.13 -13.72 -16.33
CA SER A 157 12.36 -14.51 -16.43
C SER A 157 12.04 -15.94 -16.87
N GLU A 158 12.94 -16.53 -17.65
CA GLU A 158 12.85 -17.93 -18.09
C GLU A 158 13.43 -18.91 -17.04
N ASP A 159 13.97 -18.40 -15.95
CA ASP A 159 14.57 -19.17 -14.87
C ASP A 159 13.55 -19.77 -13.89
N ASP A 160 14.05 -20.65 -13.01
CA ASP A 160 13.23 -21.36 -12.02
C ASP A 160 12.69 -20.41 -10.92
N ASP A 161 13.37 -19.29 -10.67
CA ASP A 161 13.03 -18.34 -9.61
C ASP A 161 11.89 -17.36 -9.99
N LYS A 162 11.42 -17.41 -11.25
CA LYS A 162 10.23 -16.71 -11.78
C LYS A 162 10.05 -15.30 -11.24
N GLU A 163 10.85 -14.42 -11.80
CA GLU A 163 10.80 -12.98 -11.62
C GLU A 163 10.07 -12.33 -12.78
N GLY A 164 9.44 -11.18 -12.55
CA GLY A 164 8.78 -10.44 -13.61
C GLY A 164 8.80 -8.94 -13.39
N PHE A 165 8.68 -8.20 -14.48
CA PHE A 165 8.71 -6.75 -14.47
C PHE A 165 7.60 -6.17 -15.34
N ILE A 166 7.07 -5.03 -14.92
CA ILE A 166 6.14 -4.22 -15.71
C ILE A 166 6.50 -2.75 -15.51
N GLU A 167 6.69 -2.04 -16.61
CA GLU A 167 6.64 -0.58 -16.61
C GLU A 167 5.20 -0.11 -16.83
N PHE A 168 4.72 0.84 -16.03
CA PHE A 168 3.37 1.38 -16.16
C PHE A 168 3.31 2.84 -15.74
N LYS A 169 2.24 3.50 -16.14
CA LYS A 169 1.92 4.86 -15.73
C LYS A 169 0.63 4.89 -14.93
N VAL A 170 0.61 5.72 -13.90
CA VAL A 170 -0.57 6.02 -13.11
C VAL A 170 -0.86 7.50 -13.21
N ASN A 171 -2.07 7.85 -13.66
CA ASN A 171 -2.58 9.20 -13.53
C ASN A 171 -3.28 9.32 -12.17
N LEU A 172 -2.81 10.26 -11.35
CA LEU A 172 -3.38 10.60 -10.05
C LEU A 172 -3.85 12.04 -10.07
N ARG A 173 -4.90 12.33 -9.29
CA ARG A 173 -5.29 13.72 -9.00
C ARG A 173 -5.09 14.01 -7.51
N ALA A 174 -4.34 15.07 -7.20
CA ALA A 174 -4.11 15.47 -5.82
C ALA A 174 -5.41 15.98 -5.17
N ASN A 175 -5.71 15.47 -3.97
CA ASN A 175 -6.84 15.90 -3.17
C ASN A 175 -6.49 17.15 -2.32
N GLN A 176 -7.50 17.84 -1.81
CA GLN A 176 -7.46 19.19 -1.20
C GLN A 176 -6.52 19.34 0.02
N ASN A 177 -6.01 18.23 0.56
CA ASN A 177 -5.05 18.24 1.67
C ASN A 177 -3.59 18.46 1.23
N ILE A 178 -3.31 18.52 -0.08
CA ILE A 178 -1.99 18.90 -0.62
C ILE A 178 -2.05 20.34 -1.14
N ALA A 179 -1.88 21.30 -0.23
CA ALA A 179 -2.13 22.73 -0.41
C ALA A 179 -1.29 23.47 -1.50
N ALA A 180 -0.48 22.76 -2.29
CA ALA A 180 0.36 23.34 -3.34
C ALA A 180 0.00 22.91 -4.79
N VAL A 181 -0.85 21.89 -4.97
CA VAL A 181 -1.16 21.27 -6.28
C VAL A 181 -2.62 20.79 -6.37
N GLU A 182 -3.53 21.42 -5.63
CA GLU A 182 -4.94 20.97 -5.54
C GLU A 182 -5.59 20.81 -6.92
N GLY A 183 -6.13 19.63 -7.19
CA GLY A 183 -6.82 19.31 -8.45
C GLY A 183 -5.90 19.06 -9.65
N GLU A 184 -4.59 19.23 -9.51
CA GLU A 184 -3.62 18.92 -10.55
C GLU A 184 -3.55 17.40 -10.77
N GLN A 185 -3.54 17.01 -12.05
CA GLN A 185 -3.26 15.65 -12.45
C GLN A 185 -1.76 15.47 -12.58
N ILE A 186 -1.23 14.45 -11.91
CA ILE A 186 0.16 14.05 -11.98
C ILE A 186 0.23 12.67 -12.62
N VAL A 187 1.21 12.48 -13.51
CA VAL A 187 1.51 11.18 -14.09
C VAL A 187 2.78 10.67 -13.44
N VAL A 188 2.67 9.51 -12.83
CA VAL A 188 3.80 8.80 -12.23
C VAL A 188 4.06 7.56 -13.07
N SER A 189 5.31 7.35 -13.45
CA SER A 189 5.77 6.13 -14.11
C SER A 189 6.49 5.25 -13.09
N GLU A 190 6.30 3.94 -13.17
CA GLU A 190 7.04 2.99 -12.33
C GLU A 190 7.41 1.76 -13.15
N ARG A 191 8.62 1.24 -12.91
CA ARG A 191 8.98 -0.13 -13.29
C ARG A 191 8.98 -1.01 -12.05
N SER A 192 7.93 -1.81 -11.87
CA SER A 192 7.82 -2.73 -10.74
C SER A 192 8.47 -4.07 -11.05
N ARG A 193 8.99 -4.70 -9.99
CA ARG A 193 9.49 -6.07 -9.88
C ARG A 193 8.47 -6.93 -9.13
N PHE A 194 8.25 -8.14 -9.62
CA PHE A 194 7.33 -9.12 -9.06
C PHE A 194 8.05 -10.46 -8.91
N LEU A 195 7.70 -11.20 -7.85
CA LEU A 195 8.26 -12.52 -7.59
C LEU A 195 7.15 -13.55 -7.44
N CYS A 196 7.33 -14.69 -8.09
CA CYS A 196 6.43 -15.83 -8.01
C CYS A 196 6.95 -16.84 -6.99
N SER A 197 6.11 -17.26 -6.05
CA SER A 197 6.50 -18.28 -5.07
C SER A 197 5.31 -19.11 -4.59
N GLY A 198 5.60 -20.20 -3.89
CA GLY A 198 4.62 -21.06 -3.24
C GLY A 198 3.98 -22.12 -4.13
N GLU A 199 3.18 -22.98 -3.50
CA GLU A 199 2.36 -23.99 -4.15
C GLU A 199 0.92 -23.95 -3.58
N PRO A 200 -0.11 -23.58 -4.38
CA PRO A 200 -0.02 -23.14 -5.78
C PRO A 200 0.77 -21.85 -5.96
N ALA A 201 1.43 -21.72 -7.12
CA ALA A 201 2.25 -20.56 -7.44
C ALA A 201 1.44 -19.27 -7.46
N SER A 202 1.95 -18.22 -6.83
CA SER A 202 1.34 -16.90 -6.78
C SER A 202 2.39 -15.81 -6.96
N TRP A 203 2.05 -14.80 -7.76
CA TRP A 203 2.87 -13.61 -7.92
C TRP A 203 2.59 -12.60 -6.81
N THR A 204 3.63 -11.88 -6.39
CA THR A 204 3.56 -10.79 -5.40
C THR A 204 4.47 -9.63 -5.78
N TYR A 205 4.15 -8.43 -5.30
CA TYR A 205 4.93 -7.21 -5.56
C TYR A 205 6.22 -7.20 -4.73
N ALA A 206 7.38 -7.06 -5.36
CA ALA A 206 8.68 -7.12 -4.70
C ALA A 206 9.41 -5.77 -4.62
N GLY A 207 8.93 -4.73 -5.30
CA GLY A 207 9.55 -3.40 -5.31
C GLY A 207 9.41 -2.74 -6.68
N GLY A 208 9.91 -1.51 -6.83
CA GLY A 208 9.89 -0.82 -8.12
C GLY A 208 10.62 0.50 -8.09
N ASP A 209 11.03 0.97 -9.27
CA ASP A 209 11.66 2.27 -9.46
C ASP A 209 10.63 3.26 -9.99
N VAL A 210 10.45 4.39 -9.29
CA VAL A 210 9.42 5.39 -9.60
C VAL A 210 10.05 6.64 -10.20
N THR A 211 9.47 7.14 -11.28
CA THR A 211 9.86 8.39 -11.95
C THR A 211 8.61 9.26 -12.19
N SER A 212 8.78 10.57 -12.16
CA SER A 212 7.67 11.52 -12.40
C SER A 212 8.20 12.77 -13.11
N ASP A 213 7.40 13.28 -14.04
CA ASP A 213 7.70 14.52 -14.79
C ASP A 213 7.40 15.79 -13.98
N VAL A 214 6.87 15.65 -12.75
CA VAL A 214 6.64 16.77 -11.82
C VAL A 214 7.95 17.22 -11.17
N ALA A 215 8.30 18.49 -11.34
CA ALA A 215 9.49 19.11 -10.77
C ALA A 215 9.59 18.85 -9.24
N GLY A 216 10.65 18.18 -8.81
CA GLY A 216 10.89 17.78 -7.41
C GLY A 216 10.74 16.28 -7.11
N ILE A 217 10.35 15.46 -8.09
CA ILE A 217 10.27 13.98 -8.01
C ILE A 217 11.24 13.32 -9.00
N GLU A 218 12.21 14.10 -9.49
CA GLU A 218 13.24 13.67 -10.43
C GLU A 218 14.14 12.63 -9.74
N ASP A 219 14.25 11.43 -10.32
CA ASP A 219 15.19 10.37 -9.96
C ASP A 219 15.07 9.70 -8.58
N VAL A 220 13.85 9.53 -8.05
CA VAL A 220 13.64 8.75 -6.82
C VAL A 220 13.74 7.24 -7.09
N LYS A 221 14.94 6.67 -6.97
CA LYS A 221 15.11 5.22 -6.89
C LYS A 221 14.58 4.70 -5.56
N LEU A 222 13.43 4.05 -5.60
CA LEU A 222 12.79 3.44 -4.44
C LEU A 222 13.26 1.99 -4.28
N ASN A 223 14.57 1.75 -4.21
CA ASN A 223 15.22 0.58 -3.61
C ASN A 223 16.75 0.73 -3.68
N ASN A 224 17.42 0.52 -2.55
CA ASN A 224 18.84 0.18 -2.48
C ASN A 224 19.07 -0.76 -1.30
#